data_AF-A0A090TZ49-F1
#
_entry.id   AF-A0A090TZ49-F1
#
_cell.length_a   1.000
_cell.length_b   1.000
_cell.length_c   1.000
_cell.angle_alpha   90.00
_cell.angle_beta   90.00
_cell.angle_gamma   90.00
#
_symmetry.space_group_name_H-M   'P 1'
#
loop_
_entity.id
_entity.type
_entity.pdbx_description
1 polymer ?
#
loop_
_entity_poly.entity_id
_entity_poly.type
_entity_poly.pdbx_seq_one_letter_code
_entity_poly.pdbx_strand_id
1 'polypeptide(L)'
;MFDYVDTRAFIRALDNKLPKWSPLFKKYSKEFDWRLIAALAYQESHWNPIAKSPTGVRGMMMLTLPTAKSVNVTNRLDPEQSVRGGVEYLRRIVDRVPDSITEHEKIWFALASYNVGFGHMMDARRLTKRQGGDPDAWADVKDRLPLLRQKKFYSQTRYGYARGDEARNYVENIRRYYQSIIGHVDKQLAEQAEQELTTDGLIVIPPLPPISGAVSAAESTISDAQTSVKPAVGGNTGR
;
A
#
# COMPACT_ATOMS: atom_id res chain seq x y z
N MET A 1 14.46 -12.51 6.25
CA MET A 1 13.72 -13.38 5.31
C MET A 1 12.32 -12.82 5.23
N PHE A 2 11.93 -12.35 4.05
CA PHE A 2 10.58 -11.81 3.81
C PHE A 2 9.62 -13.00 3.83
N ASP A 3 8.60 -12.96 4.67
CA ASP A 3 7.60 -14.02 4.74
C ASP A 3 6.59 -13.79 3.60
N TYR A 4 6.41 -14.80 2.74
CA TYR A 4 5.41 -14.79 1.67
C TYR A 4 4.00 -14.47 2.21
N VAL A 5 3.73 -14.86 3.46
CA VAL A 5 2.47 -14.54 4.16
C VAL A 5 2.32 -13.04 4.39
N ASP A 6 3.40 -12.33 4.74
CA ASP A 6 3.38 -10.89 4.99
C ASP A 6 3.13 -10.09 3.71
N THR A 7 3.70 -10.52 2.56
CA THR A 7 3.39 -9.92 1.26
C THR A 7 1.91 -10.02 0.91
N ARG A 8 1.29 -11.20 1.09
CA ARG A 8 -0.14 -11.40 0.80
C ARG A 8 -1.04 -10.64 1.78
N ALA A 9 -0.64 -10.56 3.04
CA ALA A 9 -1.35 -9.75 4.03
C ALA A 9 -1.29 -8.26 3.67
N PHE A 10 -0.13 -7.79 3.22
CA PHE A 10 0.07 -6.41 2.81
C PHE A 10 -0.73 -6.04 1.56
N ILE A 11 -0.72 -6.87 0.51
CA ILE A 11 -1.53 -6.63 -0.69
C ILE A 11 -3.01 -6.50 -0.31
N ARG A 12 -3.55 -7.40 0.52
CA ARG A 12 -4.92 -7.28 1.02
C ARG A 12 -5.16 -6.02 1.86
N ALA A 13 -4.15 -5.57 2.60
CA ALA A 13 -4.25 -4.35 3.39
C ALA A 13 -4.29 -3.10 2.50
N LEU A 14 -3.62 -3.10 1.34
CA LEU A 14 -3.70 -2.01 0.38
C LEU A 14 -5.15 -1.76 -0.05
N ASP A 15 -5.89 -2.80 -0.40
CA ASP A 15 -7.29 -2.62 -0.81
C ASP A 15 -8.20 -2.25 0.37
N ASN A 16 -8.05 -2.91 1.52
CA ASN A 16 -9.05 -2.87 2.59
C ASN A 16 -8.77 -1.88 3.72
N LYS A 17 -7.50 -1.48 3.92
CA LYS A 17 -7.07 -0.63 5.04
C LYS A 17 -6.46 0.69 4.59
N LEU A 18 -5.71 0.71 3.49
CA LEU A 18 -5.05 1.94 3.04
C LEU A 18 -6.04 3.07 2.76
N PRO A 19 -7.21 2.87 2.10
CA PRO A 19 -8.16 3.95 1.85
C PRO A 19 -8.63 4.64 3.14
N LYS A 20 -8.82 3.85 4.21
CA LYS A 20 -9.21 4.37 5.54
C LYS A 20 -8.14 5.26 6.17
N TRP A 21 -6.86 4.91 6.02
CA TRP A 21 -5.75 5.61 6.70
C TRP A 21 -5.02 6.63 5.83
N SER A 22 -5.15 6.55 4.51
CA SER A 22 -4.48 7.46 3.57
C SER A 22 -4.78 8.94 3.82
N PRO A 23 -6.01 9.38 4.19
CA PRO A 23 -6.25 10.79 4.49
C PRO A 23 -5.43 11.27 5.69
N LEU A 24 -5.24 10.40 6.70
CA LEU A 24 -4.44 10.71 7.88
C LEU A 24 -2.96 10.85 7.53
N PHE A 25 -2.42 9.94 6.72
CA PHE A 25 -1.03 10.03 6.26
C PHE A 25 -0.80 11.28 5.42
N LYS A 26 -1.71 11.59 4.47
CA LYS A 26 -1.66 12.82 3.66
C LYS A 26 -1.70 14.08 4.51
N LYS A 27 -2.55 14.12 5.55
CA LYS A 27 -2.67 15.27 6.46
C LYS A 27 -1.38 15.55 7.23
N TYR A 28 -0.64 14.51 7.62
CA TYR A 28 0.49 14.63 8.55
C TYR A 28 1.88 14.40 7.95
N SER A 29 1.99 14.05 6.66
CA SER A 29 3.28 13.73 6.06
C SER A 29 4.21 14.94 5.92
N LYS A 30 3.67 16.17 5.91
CA LYS A 30 4.43 17.42 5.78
C LYS A 30 5.37 17.38 4.56
N GLU A 31 6.68 17.48 4.77
CA GLU A 31 7.73 17.40 3.75
C GLU A 31 7.95 16.00 3.17
N PHE A 32 7.46 14.95 3.82
CA PHE A 32 7.59 13.58 3.33
C PHE A 32 6.46 13.20 2.38
N ASP A 33 6.75 12.27 1.47
CA ASP A 33 5.71 11.58 0.73
C ASP A 33 4.81 10.78 1.69
N TRP A 34 3.50 11.02 1.63
CA TRP A 34 2.53 10.34 2.49
C TRP A 34 2.56 8.81 2.31
N ARG A 35 2.92 8.31 1.13
CA ARG A 35 3.06 6.87 0.83
C ARG A 35 4.25 6.28 1.57
N LEU A 36 5.33 7.05 1.77
CA LEU A 36 6.46 6.64 2.61
C LEU A 36 6.06 6.57 4.09
N ILE A 37 5.28 7.56 4.57
CA ILE A 37 4.75 7.53 5.94
C ILE A 37 3.82 6.34 6.14
N ALA A 38 2.97 6.04 5.15
CA ALA A 38 2.12 4.85 5.17
C ALA A 38 2.95 3.56 5.20
N ALA A 39 4.02 3.47 4.40
CA ALA A 39 4.93 2.32 4.41
C ALA A 39 5.62 2.11 5.77
N LEU A 40 6.12 3.21 6.37
CA LEU A 40 6.68 3.20 7.72
C LEU A 40 5.65 2.72 8.75
N ALA A 41 4.45 3.30 8.75
CA ALA A 41 3.37 2.90 9.66
C ALA A 41 2.96 1.43 9.50
N TYR A 42 3.04 0.89 8.28
CA TYR A 42 2.77 -0.53 8.03
C TYR A 42 3.87 -1.41 8.62
N GLN A 43 5.14 -1.05 8.41
CA GLN A 43 6.27 -1.77 9.00
C GLN A 43 6.22 -1.78 10.54
N GLU A 44 5.69 -0.72 11.16
CA GLU A 44 5.59 -0.62 12.61
C GLU A 44 4.45 -1.45 13.20
N SER A 45 3.26 -1.43 12.58
CA SER A 45 2.05 -1.95 13.23
C SER A 45 1.05 -2.64 12.30
N HIS A 46 1.35 -2.80 11.01
CA HIS A 46 0.38 -3.24 10.00
C HIS A 46 -0.87 -2.34 9.98
N TRP A 47 -0.67 -1.04 10.23
CA TRP A 47 -1.68 0.01 10.45
C TRP A 47 -2.67 -0.30 11.58
N ASN A 48 -2.19 -0.92 12.65
CA ASN A 48 -2.98 -1.18 13.85
C ASN A 48 -2.77 -0.08 14.90
N PRO A 49 -3.74 0.81 15.15
CA PRO A 49 -3.58 1.90 16.11
C PRO A 49 -3.49 1.42 17.56
N ILE A 50 -3.96 0.22 17.86
CA ILE A 50 -3.92 -0.35 19.22
C ILE A 50 -2.79 -1.36 19.41
N ALA A 51 -1.81 -1.39 18.50
CA ALA A 51 -0.66 -2.28 18.60
C ALA A 51 0.13 -2.05 19.90
N LYS A 52 0.62 -3.14 20.49
CA LYS A 52 1.38 -3.17 21.74
C LYS A 52 2.52 -4.18 21.59
N SER A 53 3.72 -3.81 22.00
CA SER A 53 4.85 -4.74 22.10
C SER A 53 5.15 -5.12 23.56
N PRO A 54 5.84 -6.26 23.79
CA PRO A 54 6.42 -6.58 25.09
C PRO A 54 7.46 -5.55 25.58
N THR A 55 8.12 -4.85 24.66
CA THR A 55 9.12 -3.81 24.95
C THR A 55 8.51 -2.45 25.30
N GLY A 56 7.18 -2.33 25.32
CA GLY A 56 6.47 -1.13 25.77
C GLY A 56 6.23 -0.06 24.70
N VAL A 57 6.61 -0.30 23.44
CA VAL A 57 6.18 0.54 22.30
C VAL A 57 4.70 0.29 21.98
N ARG A 58 4.00 1.34 21.54
CA ARG A 58 2.56 1.31 21.29
C ARG A 58 2.14 2.22 20.15
N GLY A 59 1.01 1.91 19.54
CA GLY A 59 0.37 2.77 18.54
C GLY A 59 0.73 2.42 17.11
N MET A 60 0.13 3.16 16.18
CA MET A 60 0.32 2.96 14.74
C MET A 60 1.77 3.14 14.29
N MET A 61 2.50 4.05 14.95
CA MET A 61 3.92 4.35 14.68
C MET A 61 4.87 3.78 15.75
N MET A 62 4.36 2.90 16.62
CA MET A 62 5.13 2.22 17.69
C MET A 62 6.05 3.14 18.50
N LEU A 63 5.50 4.23 19.04
CA LEU A 63 6.28 5.18 19.81
C LEU A 63 6.59 4.63 21.22
N THR A 64 7.82 4.82 21.68
CA THR A 64 8.17 4.65 23.11
C THR A 64 7.52 5.76 23.95
N LEU A 65 7.47 5.59 25.28
CA LEU A 65 7.02 6.66 26.18
C LEU A 65 7.88 7.93 26.09
N PRO A 66 9.24 7.84 26.16
CA PRO A 66 10.09 9.02 25.99
C PRO A 66 9.90 9.70 24.64
N THR A 67 9.81 8.93 23.55
CA THR A 67 9.58 9.47 22.20
C THR A 67 8.26 10.22 22.16
N ALA A 68 7.15 9.59 22.58
CA ALA A 68 5.83 10.21 22.59
C ALA A 68 5.81 11.52 23.38
N LYS A 69 6.45 11.56 24.56
CA LYS A 69 6.59 12.79 25.36
C LYS A 69 7.35 13.87 24.59
N SER A 70 8.44 13.51 23.91
CA SER A 70 9.26 14.47 23.16
C SER A 70 8.53 15.14 21.98
N VAL A 71 7.50 14.49 21.43
CA VAL A 71 6.70 14.97 20.29
C VAL A 71 5.25 15.34 20.66
N ASN A 72 4.99 15.58 21.94
CA ASN A 72 3.68 15.99 22.46
C ASN A 72 2.54 15.03 22.05
N VAL A 73 2.78 13.73 22.22
CA VAL A 73 1.76 12.68 22.11
C VAL A 73 1.33 12.27 23.51
N THR A 74 0.05 12.52 23.82
CA THR A 74 -0.56 12.22 25.12
C THR A 74 -1.20 10.83 25.13
N ASN A 75 -1.76 10.41 23.99
CA ASN A 75 -2.30 9.07 23.79
C ASN A 75 -1.65 8.40 22.59
N ARG A 76 -0.79 7.39 22.83
CA ARG A 76 -0.13 6.61 21.77
C ARG A 76 -1.09 5.69 21.00
N LEU A 77 -2.24 5.36 21.56
CA LEU A 77 -3.25 4.50 20.91
C LEU A 77 -4.23 5.30 20.04
N ASP A 78 -4.16 6.63 20.13
CA ASP A 78 -4.86 7.50 19.20
C ASP A 78 -4.09 7.54 17.86
N PRO A 79 -4.70 7.13 16.74
CA PRO A 79 -4.02 7.04 15.45
C PRO A 79 -3.48 8.40 14.99
N GLU A 80 -4.25 9.47 15.21
CA GLU A 80 -3.89 10.82 14.76
C GLU A 80 -2.66 11.35 15.49
N GLN A 81 -2.65 11.26 16.81
CA GLN A 81 -1.48 11.60 17.63
C GLN A 81 -0.30 10.69 17.31
N SER A 82 -0.52 9.37 17.15
CA SER A 82 0.55 8.44 16.83
C SER A 82 1.23 8.77 15.51
N VAL A 83 0.47 9.05 14.44
CA VAL A 83 1.01 9.39 13.12
C VAL A 83 1.70 10.75 13.17
N ARG A 84 1.04 11.79 13.69
CA ARG A 84 1.62 13.13 13.83
C ARG A 84 2.94 13.10 14.60
N GLY A 85 2.97 12.38 15.72
CA GLY A 85 4.16 12.26 16.56
C GLY A 85 5.27 11.45 15.89
N GLY A 86 4.92 10.37 15.19
CA GLY A 86 5.88 9.55 14.45
C GLY A 86 6.56 10.32 13.31
N VAL A 87 5.79 11.10 12.54
CA VAL A 87 6.35 11.96 11.49
C VAL A 87 7.25 13.04 12.07
N GLU A 88 6.83 13.70 13.15
CA GLU A 88 7.65 14.72 13.82
C GLU A 88 8.95 14.12 14.39
N TYR A 89 8.90 12.90 14.93
CA TYR A 89 10.09 12.22 15.40
C TYR A 89 11.03 11.83 14.24
N LEU A 90 10.48 11.33 13.12
CA LEU A 90 11.25 11.04 11.91
C LEU A 90 11.95 12.29 11.38
N ARG A 91 11.25 13.42 11.29
CA ARG A 91 11.82 14.72 10.92
C ARG A 91 13.02 15.10 11.78
N ARG A 92 12.89 15.01 13.11
CA ARG A 92 14.01 15.28 14.04
C ARG A 92 15.20 14.35 13.84
N ILE A 93 14.99 13.13 13.36
CA ILE A 93 16.09 12.22 13.03
C ILE A 93 16.74 12.67 11.71
N VAL A 94 15.96 13.00 10.69
CA VAL A 94 16.46 13.54 9.41
C VAL A 94 17.30 14.79 9.65
N ASP A 95 16.83 15.72 10.48
CA ASP A 95 17.57 16.95 10.86
C ASP A 95 18.93 16.67 11.52
N ARG A 96 19.12 15.47 12.09
CA ARG A 96 20.40 15.05 12.71
C ARG A 96 21.31 14.31 11.74
N VAL A 97 20.80 13.85 10.61
CA VAL A 97 21.62 13.20 9.58
C VAL A 97 22.58 14.24 9.00
N PRO A 98 23.90 13.96 8.95
CA PRO A 98 24.86 14.97 8.51
C PRO A 98 24.62 15.47 7.08
N ASP A 99 24.87 16.75 6.86
CA ASP A 99 24.66 17.42 5.57
C ASP A 99 25.60 16.96 4.45
N SER A 100 26.61 16.13 4.77
CA SER A 100 27.39 15.41 3.76
C SER A 100 26.55 14.40 2.98
N ILE A 101 25.45 13.91 3.58
CA ILE A 101 24.51 13.01 2.94
C ILE A 101 23.51 13.83 2.15
N THR A 102 23.30 13.44 0.89
CA THR A 102 22.35 14.10 -0.01
C THR A 102 20.92 14.04 0.54
N GLU A 103 20.12 15.06 0.26
CA GLU A 103 18.76 15.18 0.81
C GLU A 103 17.88 13.96 0.50
N HIS A 104 18.00 13.39 -0.71
CA HIS A 104 17.25 12.20 -1.12
C HIS A 104 17.71 10.90 -0.43
N GLU A 105 18.92 10.87 0.13
CA GLU A 105 19.42 9.73 0.90
C GLU A 105 19.22 9.86 2.40
N LYS A 106 19.13 11.08 2.94
CA LYS A 106 18.98 11.32 4.39
C LYS A 106 17.86 10.49 5.00
N ILE A 107 16.77 10.29 4.28
CA ILE A 107 15.64 9.48 4.73
C ILE A 107 16.01 8.02 5.04
N TRP A 108 16.90 7.39 4.29
CA TRP A 108 17.30 6.00 4.52
C TRP A 108 18.17 5.86 5.77
N PHE A 109 19.07 6.83 5.98
CA PHE A 109 19.85 6.94 7.21
C PHE A 109 18.97 7.24 8.43
N ALA A 110 17.92 8.05 8.24
CA ALA A 110 16.98 8.36 9.30
C ALA A 110 16.13 7.15 9.67
N LEU A 111 15.62 6.38 8.70
CA LEU A 111 14.87 5.14 8.97
C LEU A 111 15.74 4.08 9.65
N ALA A 112 17.00 3.92 9.23
CA ALA A 112 17.92 3.04 9.93
C ALA A 112 18.18 3.53 11.37
N SER A 113 18.39 4.84 11.56
CA SER A 113 18.57 5.46 12.88
C SER A 113 17.32 5.36 13.76
N TYR A 114 16.13 5.35 13.17
CA TYR A 114 14.86 5.13 13.88
C TYR A 114 14.85 3.73 14.52
N ASN A 115 15.34 2.72 13.80
CA ASN A 115 15.37 1.34 14.25
C ASN A 115 16.53 1.02 15.21
N VAL A 116 17.77 1.35 14.82
CA VAL A 116 18.98 0.93 15.56
C VAL A 116 19.59 2.05 16.40
N GLY A 117 19.11 3.27 16.26
CA GLY A 117 19.66 4.44 16.94
C GLY A 117 20.75 5.15 16.13
N PHE A 118 20.75 6.49 16.23
CA PHE A 118 21.67 7.36 15.51
C PHE A 118 23.15 7.05 15.76
N GLY A 119 23.52 6.70 17.00
CA GLY A 119 24.91 6.39 17.35
C GLY A 119 25.47 5.22 16.55
N HIS A 120 24.71 4.13 16.45
CA HIS A 120 25.09 2.95 15.68
C HIS A 120 25.05 3.19 14.17
N MET A 121 24.12 4.02 13.68
CA MET A 121 24.13 4.46 12.27
C MET A 121 25.43 5.20 11.93
N MET A 122 25.90 6.08 12.81
CA MET A 122 27.17 6.78 12.64
C MET A 122 28.38 5.85 12.76
N ASP A 123 28.31 4.81 13.58
CA ASP A 123 29.34 3.76 13.62
C ASP A 123 29.42 2.97 12.31
N ALA A 124 28.28 2.65 11.69
CA ALA A 124 28.24 2.02 10.37
C ALA A 124 28.90 2.92 9.31
N ARG A 125 28.60 4.23 9.29
CA ARG A 125 29.26 5.18 8.38
C ARG A 125 30.77 5.22 8.55
N ARG A 126 31.26 5.29 9.80
CA ARG A 126 32.71 5.27 10.08
C ARG A 126 33.33 3.95 9.63
N LEU A 127 32.64 2.83 9.82
CA LEU A 127 33.10 1.53 9.37
C LEU A 127 33.18 1.47 7.83
N THR A 128 32.18 1.98 7.12
CA THR A 128 32.17 2.09 5.65
C THR A 128 33.38 2.86 5.15
N LYS A 129 33.63 4.06 5.71
CA LYS A 129 34.79 4.88 5.35
C LYS A 129 36.11 4.15 5.59
N ARG A 130 36.27 3.46 6.74
CA ARG A 130 37.48 2.66 7.04
C ARG A 130 37.71 1.51 6.06
N GLN A 131 36.65 0.99 5.47
CA GLN A 131 36.71 -0.10 4.49
C GLN A 131 36.77 0.41 3.03
N GLY A 132 36.93 1.73 2.82
CA GLY A 132 37.06 2.33 1.50
C GLY A 132 35.75 2.50 0.72
N GLY A 133 34.59 2.29 1.35
CA GLY A 133 33.29 2.60 0.76
C GLY A 133 32.87 4.05 1.02
N ASP A 134 31.83 4.50 0.33
CA ASP A 134 31.25 5.83 0.52
C ASP A 134 30.39 5.88 1.81
N PRO A 135 30.76 6.67 2.83
CA PRO A 135 29.99 6.79 4.06
C PRO A 135 28.70 7.62 3.91
N ASP A 136 28.51 8.29 2.77
CA ASP A 136 27.35 9.14 2.49
C ASP A 136 26.31 8.43 1.60
N ALA A 137 26.72 7.38 0.88
CA ALA A 137 25.82 6.55 0.07
C ALA A 137 25.15 5.44 0.90
N TRP A 138 23.81 5.37 0.89
CA TRP A 138 23.06 4.32 1.58
C TRP A 138 23.42 2.92 1.05
N ALA A 139 23.63 2.80 -0.26
CA ALA A 139 23.97 1.54 -0.92
C ALA A 139 25.22 0.89 -0.32
N ASP A 140 26.22 1.69 0.05
CA ASP A 140 27.47 1.20 0.64
C ASP A 140 27.35 0.96 2.14
N VAL A 141 26.69 1.88 2.85
CA VAL A 141 26.59 1.84 4.31
C VAL A 141 25.71 0.69 4.80
N LYS A 142 24.63 0.37 4.07
CA LYS A 142 23.69 -0.68 4.48
C LYS A 142 24.34 -2.06 4.62
N ASP A 143 25.40 -2.33 3.86
CA ASP A 143 26.13 -3.60 3.91
C ASP A 143 27.03 -3.72 5.14
N ARG A 144 27.33 -2.60 5.81
CA ARG A 144 28.16 -2.55 7.02
C ARG A 144 27.33 -2.63 8.29
N LEU A 145 26.03 -2.34 8.24
CA LEU A 145 25.14 -2.46 9.39
C LEU A 145 25.17 -3.86 10.02
N PRO A 146 25.04 -4.99 9.28
CA PRO A 146 25.10 -6.34 9.87
C PRO A 146 26.43 -6.64 10.57
N LEU A 147 27.53 -5.98 10.16
CA LEU A 147 28.85 -6.20 10.75
C LEU A 147 28.91 -5.74 12.21
N LEU A 148 28.05 -4.80 12.62
CA LEU A 148 27.96 -4.31 14.01
C LEU A 148 27.50 -5.38 15.03
N ARG A 149 27.13 -6.58 14.58
CA ARG A 149 26.90 -7.74 15.45
C ARG A 149 28.16 -8.51 15.79
N GLN A 150 29.18 -8.41 14.96
CA GLN A 150 30.38 -9.23 15.08
C GLN A 150 31.41 -8.50 15.93
N LYS A 151 31.92 -9.18 16.97
CA LYS A 151 32.90 -8.61 17.92
C LYS A 151 34.12 -8.01 17.24
N LYS A 152 34.58 -8.63 16.14
CA LYS A 152 35.68 -8.12 15.30
C LYS A 152 35.48 -6.67 14.86
N PHE A 153 34.23 -6.28 14.56
CA PHE A 153 33.92 -4.94 14.07
C PHE A 153 33.40 -4.02 15.18
N TYR A 154 32.41 -4.44 15.98
CA TYR A 154 31.78 -3.54 16.96
C TYR A 154 32.73 -3.11 18.09
N SER A 155 33.74 -3.92 18.43
CA SER A 155 34.72 -3.56 19.46
C SER A 155 35.56 -2.34 19.07
N GLN A 156 35.59 -1.99 17.79
CA GLN A 156 36.31 -0.84 17.24
C GLN A 156 35.39 0.37 16.98
N THR A 157 34.13 0.32 17.44
CA THR A 157 33.15 1.39 17.25
C THR A 157 32.82 2.06 18.58
N ARG A 158 32.26 3.27 18.54
CA ARG A 158 32.04 4.07 19.75
C ARG A 158 30.88 3.53 20.59
N TYR A 159 29.83 3.06 19.94
CA TYR A 159 28.60 2.61 20.59
C TYR A 159 28.53 1.08 20.75
N GLY A 160 29.48 0.33 20.19
CA GLY A 160 29.57 -1.11 20.37
C GLY A 160 28.50 -1.90 19.61
N TYR A 161 28.10 -3.03 20.21
CA TYR A 161 27.21 -4.01 19.59
C TYR A 161 25.86 -3.40 19.18
N ALA A 162 25.41 -3.75 17.97
CA ALA A 162 24.06 -3.44 17.51
C ALA A 162 23.50 -4.52 16.58
N ARG A 163 22.17 -4.67 16.59
CA ARG A 163 21.43 -5.54 15.67
C ARG A 163 21.26 -4.87 14.30
N GLY A 164 22.37 -4.52 13.65
CA GLY A 164 22.31 -3.74 12.41
C GLY A 164 21.74 -4.47 11.20
N ASP A 165 21.69 -5.81 11.22
CA ASP A 165 20.94 -6.59 10.23
C ASP A 165 19.44 -6.29 10.27
N GLU A 166 18.88 -6.05 11.46
CA GLU A 166 17.48 -5.63 11.62
C GLU A 166 17.26 -4.25 11.02
N ALA A 167 18.18 -3.31 11.27
CA ALA A 167 18.11 -1.96 10.72
C ALA A 167 18.11 -1.97 9.19
N ARG A 168 19.02 -2.75 8.59
CA ARG A 168 19.08 -2.93 7.13
C ARG A 168 17.77 -3.50 6.61
N ASN A 169 17.30 -4.61 7.20
CA ASN A 169 16.08 -5.28 6.75
C ASN A 169 14.84 -4.38 6.93
N TYR A 170 14.77 -3.61 8.01
CA TYR A 170 13.71 -2.64 8.29
C TYR A 170 13.61 -1.59 7.18
N VAL A 171 14.73 -0.98 6.77
CA VAL A 171 14.73 0.00 5.67
C VAL A 171 14.34 -0.65 4.34
N GLU A 172 14.86 -1.84 4.03
CA GLU A 172 14.55 -2.54 2.78
C GLU A 172 13.07 -2.98 2.71
N ASN A 173 12.46 -3.34 3.84
CA ASN A 173 11.02 -3.62 3.90
C ASN A 173 10.19 -2.36 3.64
N ILE A 174 10.52 -1.24 4.29
CA ILE A 174 9.82 0.04 4.07
C ILE A 174 9.92 0.47 2.61
N ARG A 175 11.09 0.31 1.98
CA ARG A 175 11.28 0.57 0.54
C ARG A 175 10.32 -0.27 -0.31
N ARG A 176 10.20 -1.56 -0.01
CA ARG A 176 9.27 -2.46 -0.74
C ARG A 176 7.83 -2.03 -0.56
N TYR A 177 7.38 -1.79 0.67
CA TYR A 177 6.01 -1.32 0.93
C TYR A 177 5.74 0.01 0.23
N TYR A 178 6.69 0.95 0.27
CA TYR A 178 6.56 2.25 -0.39
C TYR A 178 6.37 2.11 -1.90
N GLN A 179 7.20 1.32 -2.58
CA GLN A 179 7.08 1.07 -4.01
C GLN A 179 5.76 0.39 -4.37
N SER A 180 5.32 -0.58 -3.56
CA SER A 180 4.01 -1.22 -3.75
C SER A 180 2.83 -0.27 -3.54
N ILE A 181 2.91 0.64 -2.56
CA ILE A 181 1.86 1.67 -2.36
C ILE A 181 1.81 2.62 -3.55
N ILE A 182 2.97 3.07 -4.07
CA ILE A 182 3.03 3.89 -5.28
C ILE A 182 2.33 3.18 -6.44
N GLY A 183 2.77 1.96 -6.78
CA GLY A 183 2.19 1.22 -7.89
C GLY A 183 0.70 0.92 -7.72
N HIS A 184 0.23 0.67 -6.49
CA HIS A 184 -1.19 0.46 -6.21
C HIS A 184 -2.02 1.73 -6.41
N VAL A 185 -1.54 2.88 -5.90
CA VAL A 185 -2.22 4.17 -6.05
C VAL A 185 -2.25 4.60 -7.51
N ASP A 186 -1.12 4.48 -8.22
CA ASP A 186 -1.02 4.85 -9.63
C ASP A 186 -1.97 4.01 -10.50
N LYS A 187 -2.08 2.71 -10.20
CA LYS A 187 -3.05 1.82 -10.85
C LYS A 187 -4.49 2.27 -10.60
N GLN A 188 -4.86 2.59 -9.36
CA GLN A 188 -6.22 3.06 -9.05
C GLN A 188 -6.57 4.37 -9.76
N LEU A 189 -5.60 5.30 -9.84
CA LEU A 189 -5.79 6.56 -10.56
C LEU A 189 -5.99 6.34 -12.06
N ALA A 190 -5.23 5.41 -12.67
CA ALA A 190 -5.40 5.05 -14.07
C ALA A 190 -6.78 4.42 -14.32
N GLU A 191 -7.21 3.47 -13.48
CA GLU A 191 -8.53 2.82 -13.59
C GLU A 191 -9.68 3.83 -13.43
N GLN A 192 -9.53 4.81 -12.52
CA GLN A 192 -10.51 5.89 -12.35
C GLN A 192 -10.58 6.81 -13.57
N ALA A 193 -9.44 7.22 -14.12
CA ALA A 193 -9.40 8.06 -15.32
C ALA A 193 -10.03 7.36 -16.54
N GLU A 194 -9.79 6.06 -16.72
CA GLU A 194 -10.44 5.25 -17.77
C GLU A 194 -11.96 5.15 -17.58
N GLN A 195 -12.43 5.01 -16.35
CA GLN A 195 -13.87 4.99 -16.03
C GLN A 195 -14.54 6.34 -16.27
N GLU A 196 -13.87 7.44 -15.95
CA GLU A 196 -14.39 8.80 -16.23
C GLU A 196 -14.50 9.04 -17.75
N LEU A 197 -13.48 8.67 -18.53
CA LEU A 197 -13.48 8.76 -20.01
C LEU A 197 -14.59 7.93 -20.67
N THR A 198 -14.91 6.75 -20.12
CA THR A 198 -15.97 5.88 -20.65
C THR A 198 -17.38 6.34 -20.26
N THR A 199 -17.53 7.00 -19.11
CA THR A 199 -18.83 7.49 -18.61
C THR A 199 -19.27 8.77 -19.31
N ASP A 200 -18.35 9.72 -19.57
CA ASP A 200 -18.63 10.93 -20.36
C ASP A 200 -18.79 10.66 -21.87
N GLY A 201 -18.40 9.47 -22.33
CA GLY A 201 -18.53 9.00 -23.72
C GLY A 201 -19.83 8.26 -24.07
N LEU A 202 -20.85 8.27 -23.20
CA LEU A 202 -22.14 7.63 -23.47
C LEU A 202 -22.90 8.39 -24.59
N ILE A 203 -22.66 8.00 -25.85
CA ILE A 203 -23.66 8.18 -26.90
C ILE A 203 -24.86 7.31 -26.52
N VAL A 204 -25.89 7.94 -25.97
CA VAL A 204 -27.23 7.34 -25.87
C VAL A 204 -27.71 7.14 -27.30
N ILE A 205 -27.55 5.93 -27.84
CA ILE A 205 -28.24 5.54 -29.08
C ILE A 205 -29.70 5.32 -28.68
N PRO A 206 -30.65 6.19 -29.06
CA PRO A 206 -32.06 5.91 -28.80
C PRO A 206 -32.43 4.60 -29.51
N PRO A 207 -33.32 3.78 -28.91
CA PRO A 207 -33.78 2.57 -29.58
C PRO A 207 -34.35 2.95 -30.95
N LEU A 208 -33.87 2.26 -31.99
CA LEU A 208 -34.38 2.42 -33.36
C LEU A 208 -35.91 2.31 -33.34
N PRO A 209 -36.64 3.21 -34.01
CA PRO A 209 -38.08 3.08 -34.13
C PRO A 209 -38.41 1.72 -34.75
N PRO A 210 -39.52 1.07 -34.33
CA PRO A 210 -39.90 -0.22 -34.91
C PRO A 210 -40.07 -0.06 -36.42
N ILE A 211 -39.44 -0.96 -37.18
CA ILE A 211 -39.60 -1.06 -38.63
C ILE A 211 -41.05 -1.47 -38.88
N SER A 212 -41.92 -0.49 -39.11
CA SER A 212 -43.28 -0.72 -39.56
C SER A 212 -43.24 -1.11 -41.03
N GLY A 213 -43.37 -2.40 -41.30
CA GLY A 213 -43.71 -2.91 -42.64
C GLY A 213 -42.78 -4.00 -43.15
N ALA A 214 -42.91 -5.21 -42.63
CA ALA A 214 -42.75 -6.46 -43.37
C ALA A 214 -43.05 -7.66 -42.44
N VAL A 215 -44.33 -8.01 -42.31
CA VAL A 215 -44.91 -9.34 -42.57
C VAL A 215 -46.33 -9.39 -42.01
N SER A 216 -47.28 -8.94 -42.84
CA SER A 216 -48.66 -9.43 -42.78
C SER A 216 -48.75 -10.58 -43.77
N ALA A 217 -48.99 -11.78 -43.26
CA ALA A 217 -49.69 -12.92 -43.89
C ALA A 217 -49.06 -14.25 -43.49
N ALA A 218 -49.35 -14.70 -42.27
CA ALA A 218 -49.57 -16.11 -41.98
C ALA A 218 -50.38 -16.22 -40.69
N GLU A 219 -51.53 -16.88 -40.79
CA GLU A 219 -52.38 -17.37 -39.69
C GLU A 219 -53.34 -16.39 -39.01
N SER A 220 -54.41 -16.05 -39.73
CA SER A 220 -55.75 -16.13 -39.17
C SER A 220 -56.60 -17.04 -40.05
N THR A 221 -56.74 -18.29 -39.65
CA THR A 221 -57.79 -19.16 -40.14
C THR A 221 -59.09 -18.85 -39.37
N ILE A 222 -60.20 -19.08 -40.09
CA ILE A 222 -61.56 -19.39 -39.60
C ILE A 222 -62.51 -18.20 -39.35
N SER A 223 -63.22 -17.79 -40.42
CA SER A 223 -64.69 -17.76 -40.41
C SER A 223 -65.24 -17.72 -41.84
N ASP A 224 -66.17 -18.63 -42.11
CA ASP A 224 -67.30 -18.50 -43.06
C ASP A 224 -67.36 -19.43 -44.28
N ALA A 225 -68.58 -19.98 -44.40
CA ALA A 225 -69.25 -20.58 -45.56
C ALA A 225 -69.06 -22.07 -45.83
N GLN A 226 -69.90 -22.86 -45.15
CA GLN A 226 -70.60 -24.01 -45.76
C GLN A 226 -71.51 -23.53 -46.90
N THR A 227 -71.37 -24.10 -48.11
CA THR A 227 -72.42 -24.70 -48.98
C THR A 227 -71.79 -24.96 -50.36
N SER A 228 -71.73 -26.18 -50.88
CA SER A 228 -72.81 -26.73 -51.71
C SER A 228 -72.54 -28.19 -52.15
N VAL A 229 -73.51 -29.07 -51.86
CA VAL A 229 -74.11 -30.13 -52.72
C VAL A 229 -73.30 -31.38 -53.16
N LYS A 230 -73.57 -32.52 -52.46
CA LYS A 230 -74.01 -33.91 -52.87
C LYS A 230 -73.51 -34.59 -54.20
N PRO A 231 -73.69 -35.93 -54.39
CA PRO A 231 -73.55 -37.12 -53.50
C PRO A 231 -72.96 -38.38 -54.20
N ALA A 232 -72.63 -39.45 -53.44
CA ALA A 232 -72.79 -40.87 -53.81
C ALA A 232 -72.49 -41.74 -52.55
N VAL A 233 -73.51 -42.23 -51.81
CA VAL A 233 -74.07 -43.61 -51.89
C VAL A 233 -72.94 -44.64 -52.03
N GLY A 234 -72.53 -45.35 -50.97
CA GLY A 234 -73.28 -46.39 -50.27
C GLY A 234 -72.78 -47.74 -50.79
N GLY A 235 -72.30 -48.71 -50.01
CA GLY A 235 -72.23 -48.86 -48.57
C GLY A 235 -71.69 -50.26 -48.23
N ASN A 236 -72.03 -50.66 -47.01
CA ASN A 236 -72.14 -52.03 -46.50
C ASN A 236 -70.93 -52.66 -45.78
N THR A 237 -71.07 -52.67 -44.44
CA THR A 237 -70.93 -53.79 -43.48
C THR A 237 -69.80 -54.81 -43.70
N GLY A 238 -69.02 -55.20 -42.70
CA GLY A 238 -69.15 -55.04 -41.26
C GLY A 238 -68.33 -56.13 -40.55
N ARG A 239 -68.11 -55.91 -39.26
CA ARG A 239 -67.48 -56.78 -38.25
C ARG A 239 -65.99 -57.10 -38.43
#